data_AF-A0A352AZG7-F1
#
_entry.id   AF-A0A352AZG7-F1
#
_cell.length_a   1.000
_cell.length_b   1.000
_cell.length_c   1.000
_cell.angle_alpha   90.00
_cell.angle_beta   90.00
_cell.angle_gamma   90.00
#
_symmetry.space_group_name_H-M   'P 1'
#
loop_
_entity.id
_entity.type
_entity.pdbx_description
1 polymer ?
#
loop_
_entity_poly.entity_id
_entity_poly.type
_entity_poly.pdbx_seq_one_letter_code
_entity_poly.pdbx_strand_id
1 'polypeptide(L)'
;MVTNQINQVSVVRLPLNTKFRGLDHREVMIFKGSERFSEFSPFLEYEDQESATWLKAALEYANEPLPAQHRTKIAVNATLPAVRPDLISSVLASFGTFGTVKIKIGGAGSDLEQDLARVLETNRLFPEAKIRLDANGCFSVADAVAFSQKITALPIEYFEQPVATIEELVQLRHQLQASGVELKIA
;
A
#
# COMPACT_ATOMS: atom_id res chain seq x y z
N MET A 1 -37.18 -6.79 17.11
CA MET A 1 -36.49 -5.90 16.16
C MET A 1 -35.11 -5.62 16.73
N VAL A 2 -34.04 -6.14 16.12
CA VAL A 2 -32.68 -5.72 16.49
C VAL A 2 -32.54 -4.31 15.93
N THR A 3 -32.52 -3.31 16.81
CA THR A 3 -32.37 -1.91 16.41
C THR A 3 -30.93 -1.70 15.94
N ASN A 4 -30.73 -1.28 14.68
CA ASN A 4 -29.45 -0.79 14.13
C ASN A 4 -29.02 0.55 14.78
N GLN A 5 -29.34 0.75 16.05
CA GLN A 5 -29.04 1.99 16.76
C GLN A 5 -27.59 1.99 17.20
N ILE A 6 -26.87 3.01 16.75
CA ILE A 6 -25.54 3.33 17.23
C ILE A 6 -25.69 4.21 18.46
N ASN A 7 -25.42 3.65 19.64
CA ASN A 7 -25.62 4.32 20.92
C ASN A 7 -24.31 4.64 21.67
N GLN A 8 -23.20 4.10 21.20
CA GLN A 8 -21.86 4.37 21.73
C GLN A 8 -21.00 4.84 20.58
N VAL A 9 -20.56 6.09 20.68
CA VAL A 9 -19.72 6.76 19.69
C VAL A 9 -18.61 7.48 20.44
N SER A 10 -17.39 7.42 19.90
CA SER A 10 -16.26 8.21 20.39
C SER A 10 -15.43 8.65 19.20
N VAL A 11 -15.06 9.92 19.19
CA VAL A 11 -14.10 10.46 18.22
C VAL A 11 -12.75 10.54 18.92
N VAL A 12 -11.74 9.95 18.31
CA VAL A 12 -10.37 9.92 18.83
C VAL A 12 -9.40 10.51 17.81
N ARG A 13 -8.30 11.06 18.32
CA ARG A 13 -7.21 11.61 17.53
C ARG A 13 -5.91 10.94 17.97
N LEU A 14 -5.26 10.24 17.04
CA LEU A 14 -4.06 9.45 17.30
C LEU A 14 -2.87 10.09 16.58
N PRO A 15 -1.76 10.41 17.27
CA PRO A 15 -0.56 10.94 16.60
C PRO A 15 0.08 9.87 15.71
N LEU A 16 0.64 10.28 14.58
CA LEU A 16 1.45 9.42 13.73
C LEU A 16 2.92 9.49 14.13
N ASN A 17 3.63 8.37 14.05
CA ASN A 17 5.09 8.34 14.30
C ASN A 17 5.87 9.12 13.23
N THR A 18 5.33 9.21 12.02
CA THR A 18 5.90 9.94 10.88
C THR A 18 4.77 10.56 10.07
N LYS A 19 5.02 11.70 9.40
CA LYS A 19 4.01 12.29 8.52
C LYS A 19 3.61 11.32 7.40
N PHE A 20 2.32 11.23 7.13
CA PHE A 20 1.79 10.37 6.07
C PHE A 20 0.65 11.09 5.35
N ARG A 21 0.71 11.20 4.01
CA ARG A 21 -0.24 12.00 3.20
C ARG A 21 -0.44 13.43 3.73
N GLY A 22 0.64 14.08 4.19
CA GLY A 22 0.60 15.42 4.77
C GLY A 22 0.05 15.51 6.21
N LEU A 23 -0.48 14.42 6.76
CA LEU A 23 -1.04 14.36 8.11
C LEU A 23 0.03 13.99 9.14
N ASP A 24 -0.10 14.52 10.36
CA ASP A 24 0.67 14.14 11.55
C ASP A 24 -0.18 13.43 12.63
N HIS A 25 -1.47 13.24 12.36
CA HIS A 25 -2.41 12.50 13.19
C HIS A 25 -3.51 11.86 12.34
N ARG A 26 -4.18 10.83 12.88
CA ARG A 26 -5.45 10.33 12.36
C ARG A 26 -6.60 10.62 13.31
N GLU A 27 -7.68 11.12 12.73
CA GLU A 27 -8.97 11.28 13.39
C GLU A 27 -9.86 10.11 13.01
N VAL A 28 -10.49 9.51 14.01
CA VAL A 28 -11.24 8.28 13.85
C VAL A 28 -12.51 8.35 14.68
N MET A 29 -13.65 8.00 14.08
CA MET A 29 -14.87 7.73 14.82
C MET A 29 -14.97 6.22 15.07
N ILE A 30 -14.99 5.83 16.34
CA ILE A 30 -15.24 4.47 16.80
C ILE A 30 -16.67 4.38 17.31
N PHE A 31 -17.40 3.36 16.91
CA PHE A 31 -18.78 3.18 17.34
C PHE A 31 -19.16 1.71 17.51
N LYS A 32 -20.16 1.44 18.34
CA LYS A 32 -20.69 0.08 18.57
C LYS A 32 -21.97 -0.14 17.77
N GLY A 33 -21.96 -1.14 16.89
CA GLY A 33 -23.16 -1.68 16.25
C GLY A 33 -23.75 -2.86 17.02
N SER A 34 -24.74 -3.53 16.41
CA SER A 34 -25.42 -4.68 17.02
C SER A 34 -24.50 -5.90 17.23
N GLU A 35 -23.51 -6.08 16.37
CA GLU A 35 -22.62 -7.26 16.40
C GLU A 35 -21.27 -6.93 17.04
N ARG A 36 -20.73 -5.74 16.80
CA ARG A 36 -19.36 -5.36 17.20
C ARG A 36 -19.07 -3.87 17.11
N PHE A 37 -17.90 -3.49 17.60
CA PHE A 37 -17.32 -2.17 17.34
C PHE A 37 -16.81 -2.08 15.90
N SER A 38 -16.87 -0.88 15.34
CA SER A 38 -16.40 -0.56 14.01
C SER A 38 -15.77 0.83 13.96
N GLU A 39 -15.07 1.08 12.85
CA GLU A 39 -14.28 2.27 12.62
C GLU A 39 -14.77 3.00 11.38
N PHE A 40 -14.98 4.31 11.50
CA PHE A 40 -15.13 5.23 10.39
C PHE A 40 -14.00 6.26 10.41
N SER A 41 -13.11 6.19 9.42
CA SER A 41 -11.86 6.94 9.38
C SER A 41 -11.45 7.39 7.97
N PRO A 42 -12.33 8.04 7.18
CA PRO A 42 -11.93 8.60 5.88
C PRO A 42 -10.86 9.68 6.05
N PHE A 43 -9.99 9.82 5.06
CA PHE A 43 -9.04 10.92 5.01
C PHE A 43 -9.76 12.28 4.88
N LEU A 44 -9.15 13.35 5.39
CA LEU A 44 -9.81 14.66 5.50
C LEU A 44 -10.07 15.31 4.13
N GLU A 45 -9.30 14.93 3.11
CA GLU A 45 -9.50 15.37 1.73
C GLU A 45 -10.65 14.66 1.00
N TYR A 46 -11.24 13.61 1.58
CA TYR A 46 -12.34 12.88 0.94
C TYR A 46 -13.68 13.56 1.24
N GLU A 47 -14.27 14.11 0.19
CA GLU A 47 -15.62 14.71 0.22
C GLU A 47 -16.69 13.68 0.63
N ASP A 48 -17.87 14.19 1.02
CA ASP A 48 -18.99 13.38 1.54
C ASP A 48 -19.33 12.17 0.65
N GLN A 49 -19.29 12.34 -0.66
CA GLN A 49 -19.65 11.28 -1.61
C GLN A 49 -18.65 10.11 -1.60
N GLU A 50 -17.35 10.41 -1.45
CA GLU A 50 -16.31 9.37 -1.33
C GLU A 50 -16.34 8.75 0.07
N SER A 51 -16.45 9.60 1.10
CA SER A 51 -16.55 9.21 2.50
C SER A 51 -17.79 8.36 2.82
N ALA A 52 -18.89 8.51 2.07
CA ALA A 52 -20.10 7.68 2.25
C ALA A 52 -19.82 6.18 2.06
N THR A 53 -18.88 5.81 1.18
CA THR A 53 -18.49 4.41 0.98
C THR A 53 -17.77 3.85 2.20
N TRP A 54 -16.92 4.67 2.84
CA TRP A 54 -16.25 4.32 4.10
C TRP A 54 -17.27 4.13 5.23
N LEU A 55 -18.25 5.03 5.34
CA LEU A 55 -19.29 4.93 6.36
C LEU A 55 -20.14 3.68 6.15
N LYS A 56 -20.53 3.38 4.91
CA LYS A 56 -21.28 2.17 4.57
C LYS A 56 -20.52 0.91 5.01
N ALA A 57 -19.24 0.78 4.67
CA ALA A 57 -18.42 -0.36 5.08
C ALA A 57 -18.32 -0.47 6.61
N ALA A 58 -18.16 0.65 7.31
CA ALA A 58 -18.11 0.68 8.77
C ALA A 58 -19.43 0.20 9.40
N LEU A 59 -20.57 0.62 8.85
CA LEU A 59 -21.90 0.22 9.32
C LEU A 59 -22.19 -1.25 9.06
N GLU A 60 -21.89 -1.75 7.86
CA GLU A 60 -22.01 -3.17 7.51
C GLU A 60 -21.15 -4.02 8.45
N TYR A 61 -19.88 -3.64 8.65
CA TYR A 61 -19.00 -4.33 9.58
C TYR A 61 -19.52 -4.27 11.02
N ALA A 62 -20.15 -3.19 11.47
CA ALA A 62 -20.64 -3.09 12.85
C ALA A 62 -21.88 -3.97 13.14
N ASN A 63 -22.70 -4.24 12.12
CA ASN A 63 -24.07 -4.73 12.32
C ASN A 63 -24.40 -6.05 11.62
N GLU A 64 -23.63 -6.48 10.61
CA GLU A 64 -23.91 -7.72 9.87
C GLU A 64 -23.12 -8.91 10.41
N PRO A 65 -23.54 -10.17 10.20
CA PRO A 65 -22.68 -11.32 10.53
C PRO A 65 -21.43 -11.36 9.62
N LEU A 66 -20.29 -11.79 10.16
CA LEU A 66 -19.09 -11.99 9.35
C LEU A 66 -19.17 -13.31 8.56
N PRO A 67 -18.57 -13.38 7.36
CA PRO A 67 -18.35 -14.64 6.67
C PRO A 67 -17.53 -15.61 7.51
N ALA A 68 -17.67 -16.91 7.24
CA ALA A 68 -16.90 -17.95 7.90
C ALA A 68 -15.39 -17.74 7.73
N GLN A 69 -14.64 -17.85 8.82
CA GLN A 69 -13.19 -17.75 8.78
C GLN A 69 -12.57 -19.06 8.29
N HIS A 70 -11.82 -19.00 7.20
CA HIS A 70 -11.13 -20.17 6.63
C HIS A 70 -9.66 -20.29 7.05
N ARG A 71 -9.15 -19.30 7.80
CA ARG A 71 -7.77 -19.26 8.29
C ARG A 71 -7.66 -18.39 9.53
N THR A 72 -6.73 -18.75 10.40
CA THR A 72 -6.47 -18.05 11.67
C THR A 72 -5.31 -17.05 11.57
N LYS A 73 -4.55 -17.08 10.47
CA LYS A 73 -3.42 -16.17 10.21
C LYS A 73 -3.41 -15.73 8.74
N ILE A 74 -3.08 -14.47 8.52
CA ILE A 74 -2.85 -13.87 7.20
C ILE A 74 -1.40 -13.42 7.15
N ALA A 75 -0.64 -13.88 6.16
CA ALA A 75 0.71 -13.36 5.94
C ALA A 75 0.62 -11.92 5.41
N VAL A 76 1.39 -11.02 6.00
CA VAL A 76 1.51 -9.61 5.58
C VAL A 76 2.88 -9.39 4.97
N ASN A 77 2.99 -8.46 4.01
CA ASN A 77 4.29 -8.00 3.54
C ASN A 77 4.90 -7.00 4.53
N ALA A 78 6.22 -6.93 4.56
CA ALA A 78 6.92 -5.78 5.13
C ALA A 78 6.76 -4.57 4.19
N THR A 79 6.83 -3.35 4.73
CA THR A 79 6.73 -2.12 3.94
C THR A 79 8.01 -1.30 4.13
N LEU A 80 8.72 -1.07 3.03
CA LEU A 80 9.94 -0.27 2.98
C LEU A 80 9.61 1.11 2.37
N PRO A 81 9.62 2.20 3.16
CA PRO A 81 9.50 3.56 2.65
C PRO A 81 10.70 3.97 1.78
N ALA A 82 10.60 5.14 1.14
CA ALA A 82 11.69 5.71 0.35
C ALA A 82 12.84 6.20 1.28
N VAL A 83 13.68 5.26 1.69
CA VAL A 83 14.87 5.49 2.53
C VAL A 83 16.14 5.18 1.77
N ARG A 84 17.27 5.67 2.30
CA ARG A 84 18.58 5.31 1.76
C ARG A 84 18.91 3.82 2.00
N PRO A 85 19.73 3.20 1.13
CA PRO A 85 20.07 1.79 1.24
C PRO A 85 20.64 1.37 2.62
N ASP A 86 21.42 2.23 3.27
CA ASP A 86 22.02 1.94 4.58
C ASP A 86 21.01 1.85 5.73
N LEU A 87 19.79 2.36 5.55
CA LEU A 87 18.73 2.31 6.56
C LEU A 87 17.79 1.10 6.41
N ILE A 88 17.88 0.35 5.30
CA ILE A 88 16.93 -0.73 4.95
C ILE A 88 16.81 -1.75 6.08
N SER A 89 17.92 -2.29 6.56
CA SER A 89 17.92 -3.31 7.63
C SER A 89 17.27 -2.79 8.92
N SER A 90 17.54 -1.54 9.29
CA SER A 90 16.98 -0.94 10.51
C SER A 90 15.47 -0.74 10.42
N VAL A 91 14.97 -0.33 9.24
CA VAL A 91 13.55 -0.12 9.01
C VAL A 91 12.79 -1.44 8.93
N LEU A 92 13.39 -2.46 8.30
CA LEU A 92 12.74 -3.76 8.14
C LEU A 92 12.82 -4.65 9.40
N ALA A 93 13.73 -4.35 10.34
CA ALA A 93 13.89 -5.12 11.57
C ALA A 93 12.59 -5.24 12.39
N SER A 94 11.74 -4.20 12.41
CA SER A 94 10.47 -4.21 13.15
C SER A 94 9.45 -5.21 12.62
N PHE A 95 9.58 -5.66 11.37
CA PHE A 95 8.68 -6.64 10.77
C PHE A 95 9.06 -8.09 11.12
N GLY A 96 10.22 -8.32 11.75
CA GLY A 96 10.72 -9.66 12.07
C GLY A 96 10.90 -10.49 10.81
N THR A 97 10.26 -11.66 10.75
CA THR A 97 10.30 -12.55 9.58
C THR A 97 9.17 -12.23 8.63
N PHE A 98 9.50 -11.95 7.37
CA PHE A 98 8.55 -11.74 6.28
C PHE A 98 9.00 -12.47 5.01
N GLY A 99 8.04 -12.96 4.23
CA GLY A 99 8.30 -13.58 2.92
C GLY A 99 8.18 -12.61 1.74
N THR A 100 7.78 -11.36 1.99
CA THR A 100 7.53 -10.35 0.94
C THR A 100 7.77 -8.96 1.49
N VAL A 101 8.36 -8.08 0.67
CA VAL A 101 8.58 -6.66 0.98
C VAL A 101 7.99 -5.79 -0.13
N LYS A 102 7.22 -4.77 0.25
CA LYS A 102 6.77 -3.71 -0.66
C LYS A 102 7.67 -2.50 -0.52
N ILE A 103 8.34 -2.11 -1.61
CA ILE A 103 9.30 -1.02 -1.66
C ILE A 103 8.65 0.18 -2.32
N LYS A 104 8.56 1.29 -1.59
CA LYS A 104 8.16 2.58 -2.15
C LYS A 104 9.28 3.07 -3.07
N ILE A 105 8.93 3.43 -4.30
CA ILE A 105 9.79 4.07 -5.29
C ILE A 105 9.06 5.28 -5.90
N GLY A 106 9.77 6.13 -6.61
CA GLY A 106 9.22 7.38 -7.15
C GLY A 106 8.85 8.40 -6.08
N GLY A 107 8.25 9.50 -6.53
CA GLY A 107 7.76 10.58 -5.67
C GLY A 107 8.62 11.84 -5.70
N ALA A 108 8.16 12.88 -5.00
CA ALA A 108 8.87 14.15 -4.94
C ALA A 108 10.24 13.97 -4.27
N GLY A 109 11.31 14.31 -4.99
CA GLY A 109 12.69 14.19 -4.51
C GLY A 109 13.30 12.79 -4.63
N SER A 110 12.60 11.81 -5.22
CA SER A 110 13.19 10.52 -5.55
C SER A 110 14.04 10.61 -6.82
N ASP A 111 15.14 9.89 -6.82
CA ASP A 111 15.98 9.65 -7.99
C ASP A 111 15.86 8.18 -8.41
N LEU A 112 15.68 7.91 -9.69
CA LEU A 112 15.52 6.55 -10.24
C LEU A 112 16.73 5.67 -9.92
N GLU A 113 17.94 6.25 -9.84
CA GLU A 113 19.13 5.50 -9.44
C GLU A 113 19.09 5.10 -7.97
N GLN A 114 18.63 6.01 -7.09
CA GLN A 114 18.44 5.70 -5.67
C GLN A 114 17.35 4.65 -5.46
N ASP A 115 16.26 4.72 -6.21
CA ASP A 115 15.20 3.71 -6.17
C ASP A 115 15.72 2.34 -6.60
N LEU A 116 16.49 2.28 -7.70
CA LEU A 116 17.10 1.04 -8.16
C LEU A 116 18.09 0.50 -7.12
N ALA A 117 18.94 1.36 -6.55
CA ALA A 117 19.89 0.96 -5.50
C ALA A 117 19.17 0.41 -4.27
N ARG A 118 18.03 0.99 -3.88
CA ARG A 118 17.18 0.50 -2.78
C ARG A 118 16.62 -0.89 -3.08
N VAL A 119 16.11 -1.10 -4.30
CA VAL A 119 15.57 -2.40 -4.72
C VAL A 119 16.66 -3.47 -4.74
N LEU A 120 17.82 -3.17 -5.32
CA LEU A 120 18.97 -4.08 -5.40
C LEU A 120 19.51 -4.44 -4.01
N GLU A 121 19.68 -3.45 -3.14
CA GLU A 121 20.16 -3.68 -1.77
C GLU A 121 19.15 -4.47 -0.94
N THR A 122 17.85 -4.19 -1.09
CA THR A 122 16.81 -4.99 -0.42
C THR A 122 16.88 -6.45 -0.85
N ASN A 123 17.01 -6.72 -2.15
CA ASN A 123 17.18 -8.08 -2.67
C ASN A 123 18.46 -8.74 -2.14
N ARG A 124 19.57 -7.99 -2.03
CA ARG A 124 20.84 -8.50 -1.49
C ARG A 124 20.72 -8.89 -0.02
N LEU A 125 20.02 -8.09 0.78
CA LEU A 125 19.82 -8.33 2.21
C LEU A 125 18.79 -9.43 2.50
N PHE A 126 17.76 -9.56 1.65
CA PHE A 126 16.64 -10.48 1.82
C PHE A 126 16.38 -11.28 0.52
N PRO A 127 17.33 -12.14 0.08
CA PRO A 127 17.26 -12.81 -1.23
C PRO A 127 16.08 -13.78 -1.38
N GLU A 128 15.56 -14.29 -0.26
CA GLU A 128 14.40 -15.20 -0.25
C GLU A 128 13.05 -14.46 -0.23
N ALA A 129 13.06 -13.14 0.02
CA ALA A 129 11.83 -12.36 0.04
C ALA A 129 11.43 -11.94 -1.37
N LYS A 130 10.15 -12.10 -1.67
CA LYS A 130 9.57 -11.53 -2.89
C LYS A 130 9.47 -10.02 -2.80
N ILE A 131 9.59 -9.33 -3.92
CA ILE A 131 9.59 -7.87 -3.96
C ILE A 131 8.34 -7.37 -4.67
N ARG A 132 7.67 -6.38 -4.08
CA ARG A 132 6.61 -5.58 -4.71
C ARG A 132 7.11 -4.15 -4.78
N LEU A 133 6.84 -3.49 -5.89
CA LEU A 133 7.20 -2.07 -6.06
C LEU A 133 5.95 -1.22 -6.03
N ASP A 134 6.03 -0.02 -5.45
CA ASP A 134 4.92 0.93 -5.40
C ASP A 134 5.39 2.32 -5.78
N ALA A 135 4.97 2.79 -6.96
CA ALA A 135 5.29 4.13 -7.46
C ALA A 135 4.19 5.18 -7.18
N ASN A 136 2.96 4.78 -6.84
CA ASN A 136 1.80 5.69 -6.76
C ASN A 136 1.70 6.66 -7.96
N GLY A 137 1.91 6.15 -9.16
CA GLY A 137 1.79 6.85 -10.42
C GLY A 137 2.88 7.89 -10.70
N CYS A 138 4.01 7.81 -10.00
CA CYS A 138 5.04 8.84 -10.07
C CYS A 138 6.04 8.69 -11.23
N PHE A 139 5.97 7.63 -12.04
CA PHE A 139 6.86 7.46 -13.19
C PHE A 139 6.18 7.94 -14.46
N SER A 140 6.96 8.42 -15.42
CA SER A 140 6.53 8.45 -16.81
C SER A 140 6.52 7.02 -17.39
N VAL A 141 5.78 6.79 -18.49
CA VAL A 141 5.82 5.49 -19.18
C VAL A 141 7.25 5.10 -19.57
N ALA A 142 8.04 6.07 -20.06
CA ALA A 142 9.43 5.83 -20.48
C ALA A 142 10.32 5.40 -19.30
N ASP A 143 10.21 6.09 -18.16
CA ASP A 143 10.97 5.75 -16.96
C ASP A 143 10.55 4.39 -16.41
N ALA A 144 9.25 4.07 -16.44
CA ALA A 144 8.74 2.78 -15.98
C ALA A 144 9.28 1.62 -16.83
N VAL A 145 9.36 1.78 -18.16
CA VAL A 145 10.00 0.79 -19.04
C VAL A 145 11.49 0.64 -18.71
N ALA A 146 12.23 1.76 -18.65
CA ALA A 146 13.66 1.75 -18.39
C ALA A 146 13.99 1.14 -17.03
N PHE A 147 13.19 1.43 -16.00
CA PHE A 147 13.34 0.84 -14.67
C PHE A 147 13.04 -0.66 -14.68
N SER A 148 11.95 -1.07 -15.35
CA SER A 148 11.54 -2.48 -15.45
C SER A 148 12.61 -3.34 -16.13
N GLN A 149 13.30 -2.82 -17.14
CA GLN A 149 14.41 -3.51 -17.81
C GLN A 149 15.59 -3.80 -16.87
N LYS A 150 15.85 -2.92 -15.90
CA LYS A 150 16.98 -3.04 -14.96
C LYS A 150 16.73 -4.05 -13.83
N ILE A 151 15.49 -4.46 -13.60
CA ILE A 151 15.08 -5.33 -12.48
C ILE A 151 14.61 -6.72 -12.91
N THR A 152 14.78 -7.09 -14.18
CA THR A 152 14.28 -8.36 -14.76
C THR A 152 14.83 -9.61 -14.09
N ALA A 153 16.04 -9.54 -13.51
CA ALA A 153 16.67 -10.65 -12.81
C ALA A 153 16.23 -10.78 -11.33
N LEU A 154 15.37 -9.89 -10.83
CA LEU A 154 14.94 -9.83 -9.44
C LEU A 154 13.59 -10.53 -9.25
N PRO A 155 13.28 -11.03 -8.03
CA PRO A 155 12.01 -11.72 -7.74
C PRO A 155 10.85 -10.72 -7.55
N ILE A 156 10.57 -9.92 -8.58
CA ILE A 156 9.50 -8.92 -8.55
C ILE A 156 8.14 -9.61 -8.76
N GLU A 157 7.26 -9.57 -7.76
CA GLU A 157 5.89 -10.08 -7.88
C GLU A 157 5.02 -9.19 -8.76
N TYR A 158 5.09 -7.87 -8.54
CA TYR A 158 4.40 -6.87 -9.35
C TYR A 158 4.94 -5.45 -9.11
N PHE A 159 4.62 -4.56 -10.04
CA PHE A 159 4.86 -3.12 -9.97
C PHE A 159 3.50 -2.39 -9.85
N GLU A 160 3.19 -1.94 -8.63
CA GLU A 160 1.98 -1.21 -8.23
C GLU A 160 2.02 0.23 -8.74
N GLN A 161 1.00 0.57 -9.52
CA GLN A 161 0.70 1.88 -10.08
C GLN A 161 1.99 2.58 -10.58
N PRO A 162 2.70 2.04 -11.58
CA PRO A 162 3.92 2.66 -12.09
C PRO A 162 3.67 4.09 -12.59
N VAL A 163 2.55 4.29 -13.29
CA VAL A 163 2.17 5.53 -13.99
C VAL A 163 0.81 6.04 -13.50
N ALA A 164 0.47 7.29 -13.82
CA ALA A 164 -0.63 8.00 -13.19
C ALA A 164 -2.01 7.56 -13.70
N THR A 165 -2.12 7.24 -14.99
CA THR A 165 -3.42 6.99 -15.64
C THR A 165 -3.57 5.56 -16.17
N ILE A 166 -4.82 5.16 -16.43
CA ILE A 166 -5.14 3.85 -17.02
C ILE A 166 -4.61 3.77 -18.46
N GLU A 167 -4.72 4.86 -19.23
CA GLU A 167 -4.19 4.96 -20.59
C GLU A 167 -2.68 4.75 -20.62
N GLU A 168 -1.95 5.35 -19.68
CA GLU A 168 -0.52 5.13 -19.52
C GLU A 168 -0.21 3.69 -19.09
N LEU A 169 -1.02 3.07 -18.22
CA LEU A 169 -0.86 1.66 -17.84
C LEU A 169 -1.02 0.72 -19.04
N VAL A 170 -2.01 0.99 -19.91
CA VAL A 170 -2.20 0.25 -21.16
C VAL A 170 -0.99 0.41 -22.07
N GLN A 171 -0.51 1.64 -22.25
CA GLN A 171 0.69 1.92 -23.05
C GLN A 171 1.92 1.19 -22.50
N LEU A 172 2.16 1.29 -21.19
CA LEU A 172 3.27 0.63 -20.51
C LEU A 172 3.21 -0.88 -20.71
N ARG A 173 2.03 -1.50 -20.54
CA ARG A 173 1.85 -2.94 -20.76
C ARG A 173 2.28 -3.37 -22.16
N HIS A 174 1.88 -2.62 -23.18
CA HIS A 174 2.27 -2.92 -24.57
C HIS A 174 3.78 -2.76 -24.79
N GLN A 175 4.41 -1.74 -24.22
CA GLN A 175 5.86 -1.52 -24.35
C GLN A 175 6.69 -2.59 -23.64
N LEU A 176 6.26 -3.04 -22.45
CA LEU A 176 6.91 -4.14 -21.72
C LEU A 176 6.82 -5.44 -22.50
N GLN A 177 5.65 -5.76 -23.06
CA GLN A 177 5.45 -6.93 -23.91
C GLN A 177 6.33 -6.88 -25.16
N ALA A 178 6.38 -5.74 -25.86
CA ALA A 178 7.22 -5.56 -27.04
C ALA A 178 8.72 -5.68 -26.73
N SER A 179 9.12 -5.33 -25.50
CA SER A 179 10.50 -5.43 -25.03
C SER A 179 10.86 -6.80 -24.43
N GLY A 180 9.91 -7.76 -24.40
CA GLY A 180 10.12 -9.08 -23.80
C GLY A 180 10.24 -9.07 -22.27
N VAL A 181 9.80 -8.00 -21.60
CA VAL A 181 9.82 -7.91 -20.14
C VAL A 181 8.53 -8.50 -19.57
N GLU A 182 8.66 -9.65 -18.91
CA GLU A 182 7.54 -10.28 -18.18
C GLU A 182 7.44 -9.71 -16.76
N LEU A 183 6.67 -8.62 -16.62
CA LEU A 183 6.41 -7.98 -15.33
C LEU A 183 4.90 -7.73 -15.17
N LYS A 184 4.35 -8.13 -14.02
CA LYS A 184 2.98 -7.78 -13.66
C LYS A 184 2.94 -6.32 -13.23
N ILE A 185 2.12 -5.51 -13.88
CA ILE A 185 1.76 -4.16 -13.44
C ILE A 185 0.33 -4.22 -12.86
N ALA A 186 0.11 -3.51 -11.75
CA ALA A 186 -1.16 -3.49 -11.02
C ALA A 186 -1.61 -2.06 -10.77
#